data_AF-A0A3D2YGH5-F1
#
_entry.id   AF-A0A3D2YGH5-F1
#
_cell.length_a   1.000
_cell.length_b   1.000
_cell.length_c   1.000
_cell.angle_alpha   90.00
_cell.angle_beta   90.00
_cell.angle_gamma   90.00
#
_symmetry.space_group_name_H-M   'P 1'
#
loop_
_entity.id
_entity.type
_entity.pdbx_description
1 polymer ?
#
loop_
_entity_poly.entity_id
_entity_poly.type
_entity_poly.pdbx_seq_one_letter_code
_entity_poly.pdbx_strand_id
1 'polypeptide(L)'
;SSIRRRRECLQCEKRFTTYETVESLPMVVIKKDGSRQSFDRSKVLRGIQRSCEKRPVPVADMERMAMEIEQELQNSLEREVSTEAIGEKVMEKLKKADEVAYVRFASVYRQFKDINTFMSELNKLLSEK
;
A
#
# COMPACT_ATOMS: atom_id res chain seq x y z
N SER A 1 -0.73 -20.99 -3.90
CA SER A 1 -1.20 -22.17 -3.12
C SER A 1 -2.63 -22.48 -3.52
N SER A 2 -2.94 -23.71 -3.92
CA SER A 2 -4.30 -24.13 -4.27
C SER A 2 -4.88 -25.04 -3.19
N ILE A 3 -6.16 -24.87 -2.88
CA ILE A 3 -6.89 -25.68 -1.89
C ILE A 3 -7.75 -26.70 -2.66
N ARG A 4 -7.58 -27.98 -2.33
CA ARG A 4 -8.44 -29.05 -2.84
C ARG A 4 -9.57 -29.30 -1.83
N ARG A 5 -10.83 -29.08 -2.24
CA ARG A 5 -12.01 -29.42 -1.42
C ARG A 5 -12.86 -30.47 -2.11
N ARG A 6 -13.33 -31.44 -1.32
CA ARG A 6 -14.30 -32.44 -1.77
C ARG A 6 -15.69 -31.91 -1.41
N ARG A 7 -16.53 -31.70 -2.41
CA ARG A 7 -17.90 -31.21 -2.27
C ARG A 7 -18.90 -32.29 -2.71
N GLU A 8 -20.14 -32.12 -2.27
CA GLU A 8 -21.26 -33.00 -2.62
C GLU A 8 -22.41 -32.14 -3.13
N CYS A 9 -23.07 -32.60 -4.21
CA CYS A 9 -24.22 -31.91 -4.76
C CYS A 9 -25.46 -32.18 -3.91
N LEU A 10 -26.10 -31.13 -3.40
CA LEU A 10 -27.31 -31.28 -2.57
C LEU A 10 -28.55 -31.77 -3.36
N GLN A 11 -28.51 -31.73 -4.70
CA GLN A 11 -29.66 -32.13 -5.54
C GLN A 11 -29.54 -33.55 -6.10
N CYS A 12 -28.33 -34.06 -6.33
CA CYS A 12 -28.11 -35.38 -6.93
C CYS A 12 -27.08 -36.25 -6.21
N GLU A 13 -26.61 -35.82 -5.03
CA GLU A 13 -25.70 -36.56 -4.12
C GLU A 13 -24.33 -36.95 -4.72
N LYS A 14 -24.04 -36.49 -5.95
CA LYS A 14 -22.77 -36.76 -6.61
C LYS A 14 -21.64 -35.97 -5.94
N ARG A 15 -20.54 -36.66 -5.68
CA ARG A 15 -19.33 -36.09 -5.10
C ARG A 15 -18.40 -35.57 -6.20
N PHE A 16 -17.88 -34.37 -6.02
CA PHE A 16 -16.93 -33.75 -6.94
C PHE A 16 -15.79 -33.08 -6.18
N THR A 17 -14.66 -32.87 -6.85
CA THR A 17 -13.48 -32.20 -6.29
C THR A 17 -13.36 -30.83 -6.93
N THR A 18 -13.29 -29.77 -6.13
CA THR A 18 -12.96 -28.42 -6.61
C THR A 18 -11.53 -28.07 -6.23
N TYR A 19 -10.82 -27.44 -7.17
CA TYR A 19 -9.53 -26.81 -6.91
C TYR A 19 -9.78 -25.30 -6.82
N GLU A 20 -9.64 -24.76 -5.63
CA GLU A 20 -9.76 -23.32 -5.39
C GLU A 20 -8.36 -22.73 -5.40
N THR A 21 -8.15 -21.69 -6.20
CA THR A 21 -6.88 -20.95 -6.22
C THR A 21 -7.20 -19.50 -5.86
N VAL A 22 -6.36 -18.89 -5.03
CA VAL A 22 -6.43 -17.45 -4.78
C VAL A 22 -6.06 -16.76 -6.08
N GLU A 23 -7.06 -16.21 -6.77
CA GLU A 23 -6.84 -15.37 -7.94
C GLU A 23 -6.53 -13.95 -7.46
N SER A 24 -5.25 -13.58 -7.50
CA SER A 24 -4.86 -12.18 -7.32
C SER A 24 -5.24 -11.42 -8.58
N LEU A 25 -6.33 -10.64 -8.51
CA LEU A 25 -6.70 -9.77 -9.61
C LEU A 25 -5.57 -8.76 -9.88
N PRO A 26 -5.14 -8.57 -11.13
CA PRO A 26 -4.12 -7.59 -11.44
C PRO A 26 -4.64 -6.19 -11.13
N MET A 27 -4.01 -5.51 -10.18
CA MET A 27 -4.30 -4.12 -9.81
C MET A 27 -3.59 -3.16 -10.75
N VAL A 28 -4.30 -2.14 -11.20
CA VAL A 28 -3.78 -1.07 -12.04
C VAL A 28 -3.63 0.19 -11.22
N VAL A 29 -2.48 0.83 -11.34
CA VAL A 29 -2.19 2.11 -10.72
C VAL A 29 -2.35 3.23 -11.74
N ILE A 30 -3.19 4.21 -11.43
CA ILE A 30 -3.33 5.45 -12.20
C ILE A 30 -2.33 6.47 -11.65
N LYS A 31 -1.36 6.85 -12.47
CA LYS A 31 -0.35 7.88 -12.17
C LYS A 31 -0.96 9.29 -12.23
N LYS A 32 -0.26 10.28 -11.65
CA LYS A 32 -0.65 11.70 -11.70
C LYS A 32 -0.78 12.26 -13.13
N ASP A 33 -0.05 11.70 -14.10
CA ASP A 33 -0.14 12.06 -15.52
C ASP A 33 -1.29 11.33 -16.26
N GLY A 34 -2.10 10.55 -15.54
CA GLY A 34 -3.17 9.73 -16.09
C GLY A 34 -2.72 8.40 -16.69
N SER A 35 -1.41 8.12 -16.72
CA SER A 35 -0.90 6.85 -17.25
C SER A 35 -1.27 5.68 -16.33
N ARG A 36 -1.52 4.52 -16.94
CA ARG A 36 -1.90 3.28 -16.24
C ARG A 36 -0.71 2.33 -16.22
N GLN A 37 -0.38 1.83 -15.04
CA GLN A 37 0.70 0.84 -14.86
C GLN A 37 0.22 -0.29 -13.96
N SER A 38 0.80 -1.49 -14.08
CA SER A 38 0.57 -2.54 -13.09
C SER A 38 1.09 -2.09 -11.72
N PHE A 39 0.37 -2.47 -10.67
CA PHE A 39 0.85 -2.30 -9.31
C PHE A 39 2.13 -3.14 -9.10
N ASP A 40 3.13 -2.52 -8.48
CA ASP A 40 4.40 -3.15 -8.19
C ASP A 40 4.82 -2.79 -6.76
N ARG A 41 4.72 -3.76 -5.86
CA ARG A 41 5.10 -3.63 -4.45
C ARG A 41 6.55 -3.17 -4.27
N SER A 42 7.45 -3.55 -5.16
CA SER A 42 8.87 -3.16 -5.06
C SER A 42 9.06 -1.65 -5.19
N LYS A 43 8.20 -0.97 -5.97
CA LYS A 43 8.21 0.51 -6.08
C LYS A 43 7.78 1.17 -4.77
N VAL A 44 6.77 0.62 -4.09
CA VAL A 44 6.31 1.10 -2.78
C VAL A 44 7.41 0.91 -1.74
N LEU A 45 8.01 -0.28 -1.68
CA LEU A 45 9.09 -0.59 -0.74
C LEU A 45 10.29 0.34 -0.93
N ARG A 46 10.73 0.58 -2.17
CA ARG A 46 11.83 1.51 -2.46
C ARG A 46 11.51 2.94 -2.00
N GLY A 47 10.26 3.38 -2.16
CA GLY A 47 9.80 4.68 -1.67
C GLY A 47 9.90 4.79 -0.15
N ILE A 48 9.48 3.76 0.58
CA ILE A 48 9.58 3.67 2.04
C ILE A 48 11.05 3.65 2.49
N GLN A 49 11.88 2.79 1.88
CA GLN A 49 13.30 2.67 2.21
C GLN A 49 14.05 3.99 2.07
N ARG A 50 13.79 4.73 1.00
CA ARG A 50 14.42 6.04 0.77
C ARG A 50 14.05 7.05 1.85
N SER A 51 12.80 7.02 2.34
CA SER A 51 12.35 7.91 3.42
C SER A 51 12.93 7.52 4.78
N CYS A 52 13.09 6.21 5.03
CA CYS A 52 13.63 5.65 6.27
C CYS A 52 15.17 5.58 6.31
N GLU A 53 15.88 6.12 5.31
CA GLU A 53 17.34 6.05 5.26
C GLU A 53 17.98 6.70 6.51
N LYS A 54 18.88 5.96 7.18
CA LYS A 54 19.53 6.38 8.46
C LYS A 54 18.54 6.66 9.60
N ARG A 55 17.33 6.07 9.58
CA ARG A 55 16.37 6.09 10.68
C ARG A 55 16.36 4.75 11.41
N PRO A 56 15.93 4.71 12.69
CA PRO A 56 15.84 3.47 13.48
C PRO A 56 14.60 2.64 13.09
N VAL A 57 14.37 2.44 11.79
CA VAL A 57 13.26 1.63 11.27
C VAL A 57 13.84 0.36 10.68
N PRO A 58 13.57 -0.83 11.24
CA PRO A 58 14.04 -2.10 10.70
C PRO A 58 13.55 -2.35 9.28
N VAL A 59 14.37 -2.99 8.44
CA VAL A 59 13.98 -3.36 7.06
C VAL A 59 12.76 -4.29 7.07
N ALA A 60 12.68 -5.20 8.03
CA ALA A 60 11.52 -6.08 8.21
C ALA A 60 10.21 -5.30 8.44
N ASP A 61 10.27 -4.17 9.14
CA ASP A 61 9.10 -3.31 9.35
C ASP A 61 8.71 -2.59 8.06
N MET A 62 9.68 -2.18 7.24
CA MET A 62 9.41 -1.58 5.92
C MET A 62 8.76 -2.57 4.96
N GLU A 63 9.23 -3.82 4.94
CA GLU A 63 8.64 -4.89 4.15
C GLU A 63 7.22 -5.22 4.62
N ARG A 64 7.01 -5.26 5.95
CA ARG A 64 5.68 -5.43 6.53
C ARG A 64 4.74 -4.29 6.16
N MET A 65 5.18 -3.04 6.23
CA MET A 65 4.38 -1.89 5.79
C MET A 65 3.99 -2.00 4.31
N ALA A 66 4.92 -2.36 3.43
CA ALA A 66 4.63 -2.54 2.01
C ALA A 66 3.65 -3.70 1.75
N MET A 67 3.75 -4.79 2.51
CA MET A 67 2.84 -5.93 2.44
C MET A 67 1.43 -5.57 2.93
N GLU A 68 1.32 -4.86 4.05
CA GLU A 68 0.03 -4.40 4.58
C GLU A 68 -0.67 -3.47 3.59
N ILE A 69 0.07 -2.55 2.96
CA ILE A 69 -0.48 -1.66 1.93
C ILE A 69 -1.00 -2.46 0.74
N GLU A 70 -0.23 -3.42 0.23
CA GLU A 70 -0.69 -4.30 -0.85
C GLU A 70 -1.96 -5.06 -0.46
N GLN A 71 -2.02 -5.59 0.76
CA GLN A 71 -3.17 -6.33 1.26
C GLN A 71 -4.40 -5.43 1.42
N GLU A 72 -4.25 -4.22 1.93
CA GLU A 72 -5.33 -3.22 2.02
C GLU A 72 -5.88 -2.84 0.65
N LEU A 73 -5.01 -2.71 -0.36
CA LEU A 73 -5.41 -2.42 -1.75
C LEU A 73 -6.14 -3.61 -2.38
N GLN A 74 -5.67 -4.84 -2.14
CA GLN A 74 -6.37 -6.04 -2.63
C GLN A 74 -7.75 -6.19 -1.97
N ASN A 75 -7.86 -5.87 -0.68
CA ASN A 75 -9.10 -5.96 0.08
C ASN A 75 -10.12 -4.88 -0.29
N SER A 76 -9.72 -3.75 -0.90
CA SER A 76 -10.68 -2.73 -1.34
C SER A 76 -11.52 -3.18 -2.54
N LEU A 77 -11.16 -4.30 -3.20
CA LEU A 77 -11.80 -4.84 -4.40
C LEU A 77 -11.77 -3.86 -5.60
N GLU A 78 -11.00 -2.79 -5.51
CA GLU A 78 -10.82 -1.82 -6.58
C GLU A 78 -9.77 -2.31 -7.58
N ARG A 79 -10.12 -2.30 -8.86
CA ARG A 79 -9.18 -2.68 -9.93
C ARG A 79 -8.21 -1.56 -10.30
N GLU A 80 -8.62 -0.31 -10.07
CA GLU A 80 -7.86 0.88 -10.41
C GLU A 80 -7.65 1.71 -9.14
N VAL A 81 -6.39 1.95 -8.78
CA VAL A 81 -6.00 2.72 -7.60
C VAL A 81 -5.14 3.90 -8.04
N SER A 82 -5.44 5.10 -7.56
CA SER A 82 -4.60 6.26 -7.86
C SER A 82 -3.25 6.16 -7.11
N THR A 83 -2.19 6.74 -7.69
CA THR A 83 -0.93 6.94 -6.95
C THR A 83 -1.13 7.76 -5.68
N GLU A 84 -2.21 8.53 -5.62
CA GLU A 84 -2.49 9.39 -4.49
C GLU A 84 -2.96 8.59 -3.28
N ALA A 85 -3.91 7.69 -3.49
CA ALA A 85 -4.38 6.76 -2.45
C ALA A 85 -3.24 5.88 -1.92
N ILE A 86 -2.35 5.41 -2.79
CA ILE A 86 -1.16 4.65 -2.36
C ILE A 86 -0.23 5.52 -1.49
N GLY A 87 0.01 6.76 -1.92
CA GLY A 87 0.85 7.71 -1.18
C GLY A 87 0.30 8.04 0.20
N GLU A 88 -1.02 8.20 0.32
CA GLU A 88 -1.71 8.43 1.60
C GLU A 88 -1.56 7.26 2.55
N LYS A 89 -1.75 6.02 2.07
CA LYS A 89 -1.52 4.81 2.87
C LYS A 89 -0.08 4.71 3.36
N VAL A 90 0.90 5.01 2.51
CA VAL A 90 2.32 5.03 2.91
C VAL A 90 2.56 6.09 3.98
N MET A 91 2.00 7.30 3.81
CA MET A 91 2.09 8.38 4.79
C MET A 91 1.50 7.97 6.14
N GLU A 92 0.34 7.32 6.16
CA GLU A 92 -0.29 6.87 7.40
C GLU A 92 0.59 5.87 8.18
N LYS A 93 1.14 4.87 7.47
CA LYS A 93 2.04 3.87 8.07
C LYS A 93 3.34 4.52 8.57
N LEU A 94 3.92 5.43 7.78
CA LEU A 94 5.14 6.16 8.17
C LEU A 94 4.91 7.11 9.35
N LYS A 95 3.74 7.78 9.44
CA LYS A 95 3.40 8.66 10.58
C LYS A 95 3.44 7.89 11.90
N LYS A 96 3.03 6.62 11.90
CA LYS A 96 3.07 5.73 13.06
C LYS A 96 4.48 5.19 13.35
N ALA A 97 5.32 5.03 12.33
CA ALA A 97 6.65 4.44 12.46
C ALA A 97 7.74 5.46 12.85
N ASP A 98 7.81 6.61 12.14
CA ASP A 98 8.82 7.65 12.37
C ASP A 98 8.38 8.98 11.73
N GLU A 99 8.28 10.03 12.56
CA GLU A 99 7.87 11.37 12.11
C GLU A 99 8.81 11.94 11.04
N VAL A 100 10.13 11.70 11.15
CA VAL A 100 11.11 12.21 10.17
C VAL A 100 11.00 11.49 8.82
N ALA A 101 10.80 10.17 8.83
CA ALA A 101 10.56 9.39 7.62
C ALA A 101 9.25 9.82 6.93
N TYR A 102 8.19 10.06 7.71
CA TYR A 102 6.95 10.64 7.20
C TYR A 102 7.22 11.97 6.48
N VAL A 103 7.95 12.88 7.12
CA VAL A 103 8.25 14.21 6.58
C VAL A 103 9.01 14.10 5.26
N ARG A 104 10.04 13.24 5.20
CA ARG A 104 10.82 13.01 3.98
C ARG A 104 9.98 12.45 2.83
N PHE A 105 9.09 11.50 3.13
CA PHE A 105 8.18 10.96 2.13
C PHE A 105 7.22 12.04 1.63
N ALA A 106 6.61 12.80 2.55
CA ALA A 106 5.69 13.88 2.24
C ALA A 106 6.35 14.96 1.38
N SER A 107 7.62 15.29 1.62
CA SER A 107 8.39 16.25 0.81
C SER A 107 8.43 15.88 -0.68
N VAL A 108 8.64 14.60 -0.98
CA VAL A 108 8.69 14.11 -2.37
C VAL A 108 7.28 13.99 -2.95
N TYR A 109 6.34 13.45 -2.18
CA TYR A 109 5.01 13.13 -2.67
C TYR A 109 4.14 14.37 -2.93
N ARG A 110 4.15 15.34 -2.01
CA ARG A 110 3.36 16.59 -2.13
C ARG A 110 4.06 17.68 -2.93
N GLN A 111 5.32 17.47 -3.33
CA GLN A 111 6.11 18.43 -4.11
C GLN A 111 5.95 19.86 -3.57
N PHE A 112 6.15 20.05 -2.27
CA PHE A 112 5.94 21.35 -1.65
C PHE A 112 6.81 22.38 -2.37
N LYS A 113 6.15 23.32 -3.06
CA LYS A 113 6.81 24.41 -3.79
C LYS A 113 7.33 25.49 -2.83
N ASP A 114 6.75 25.56 -1.64
CA ASP A 114 7.02 26.59 -0.64
C ASP A 114 7.28 25.96 0.75
N ILE A 115 8.33 26.46 1.41
CA ILE A 115 8.71 26.09 2.78
C ILE A 115 7.58 26.41 3.77
N ASN A 116 6.80 27.47 3.52
CA ASN A 116 5.69 27.84 4.40
C ASN A 116 4.58 26.78 4.40
N THR A 117 4.26 26.19 3.24
CA THR A 117 3.27 25.11 3.12
C THR A 117 3.74 23.84 3.83
N PHE A 118 5.06 23.59 3.79
CA PHE A 118 5.66 22.49 4.53
C PHE A 118 5.58 22.71 6.05
N MET A 119 5.89 23.92 6.53
CA MET A 119 5.79 24.29 7.95
C MET A 119 4.33 24.23 8.45
N SER A 120 3.35 24.66 7.65
CA SER A 120 1.94 24.54 8.05
C SER A 120 1.50 23.10 8.20
N GLU A 121 1.99 22.20 7.33
CA GLU A 121 1.64 20.79 7.40
C GLU A 121 2.33 20.09 8.58
N LEU A 122 3.57 20.48 8.89
CA LEU A 122 4.27 20.09 10.12
C LEU A 122 3.52 20.54 11.38
N ASN A 123 3.05 21.78 11.41
CA ASN A 123 2.30 22.31 12.54
C ASN A 123 0.98 21.56 12.75
N LYS A 124 0.28 21.20 11.66
CA LYS A 124 -0.92 20.34 11.75
C LYS A 124 -0.60 18.98 12.38
N LEU A 125 0.49 18.34 11.95
CA LEU A 125 0.91 17.05 12.50
C LEU A 125 1.25 17.12 13.98
N LEU A 126 1.87 18.22 14.42
CA LEU A 126 2.19 18.47 15.82
C LEU A 126 0.94 18.77 16.67
N SER A 127 -0.12 19.33 16.06
CA SER A 127 -1.38 19.66 16.73
C SER A 127 -2.38 18.50 16.85
N GLU A 128 -2.21 17.43 16.06
CA GLU A 128 -3.06 16.22 16.09
C GLU A 128 -2.59 15.16 17.10
N LYS A 129 -1.71 15.53 18.04
CA LYS A 129 -1.19 14.64 19.09
C LYS A 129 -2.06 14.64 20.33
#